data_AF-A0AAU9IFS6-F1
#
_entry.id   AF-A0AAU9IFS6-F1
#
_cell.length_a   1.000
_cell.length_b   1.000
_cell.length_c   1.000
_cell.angle_alpha   90.00
_cell.angle_beta   90.00
_cell.angle_gamma   90.00
#
_symmetry.space_group_name_H-M   'P 1'
#
loop_
_entity.id
_entity.type
_entity.pdbx_description
1 polymer ?
#
loop_
_entity_poly.entity_id
_entity_poly.type
_entity_poly.pdbx_seq_one_letter_code
_entity_poly.pdbx_strand_id
1 'polypeptide(L)'
;MSRKYLDRLTEGSMVSSEKVKSKFGEKMLKKMGWKEGEGLGKNKTGEVEPIQVRKRKENLGVGGEATTKPKWNHNWWEELFNDTVKNIKVDIPRKRIKVES
;
A
#
# COMPACT_ATOMS: atom_id res chain seq x y z
N MET A 1 -14.05 -16.66 13.07
CA MET A 1 -13.03 -16.39 12.03
C MET A 1 -11.65 -16.41 12.65
N SER A 2 -10.65 -16.97 11.97
CA SER A 2 -9.27 -17.09 12.49
C SER A 2 -8.58 -15.72 12.53
N ARG A 3 -7.81 -15.41 13.59
CA ARG A 3 -7.03 -14.15 13.70
C ARG A 3 -6.12 -13.94 12.49
N LYS A 4 -5.50 -15.02 12.00
CA LYS A 4 -4.63 -15.00 10.81
C LYS A 4 -5.35 -14.58 9.52
N TYR A 5 -6.65 -14.86 9.41
CA TYR A 5 -7.45 -14.47 8.26
C TYR A 5 -7.72 -12.96 8.25
N LEU A 6 -8.00 -12.39 9.42
CA LEU A 6 -8.20 -10.94 9.57
C LEU A 6 -6.90 -10.18 9.31
N ASP A 7 -5.77 -10.67 9.84
CA ASP A 7 -4.46 -10.06 9.57
C ASP A 7 -4.19 -9.97 8.06
N ARG A 8 -4.39 -11.06 7.32
CA ARG A 8 -4.21 -11.11 5.85
C ARG A 8 -5.08 -10.12 5.09
N LEU A 9 -6.33 -9.91 5.53
CA LEU A 9 -7.22 -8.92 4.89
C LEU A 9 -6.77 -7.48 5.16
N THR A 10 -6.15 -7.23 6.31
CA THR A 10 -5.68 -5.89 6.71
C THR A 10 -4.27 -5.54 6.21
N GLU A 11 -3.50 -6.50 5.71
CA GLU A 11 -2.13 -6.29 5.20
C GLU A 11 -2.06 -5.25 4.07
N GLY A 12 -3.11 -5.12 3.25
CA GLY A 12 -3.20 -4.14 2.16
C GLY A 12 -3.62 -2.74 2.60
N SER A 13 -4.47 -2.62 3.63
CA SER A 13 -4.99 -1.32 4.09
C SER A 13 -4.22 -0.73 5.26
N MET A 14 -3.38 -1.50 5.97
CA MET A 14 -2.67 -1.11 7.23
C MET A 14 -3.58 -0.49 8.33
N VAL A 15 -4.87 -0.40 8.07
CA VAL A 15 -5.89 0.35 8.79
C VAL A 15 -7.10 -0.58 8.94
N SER A 16 -7.63 -0.65 10.15
CA SER A 16 -8.81 -1.45 10.47
C SER A 16 -10.07 -0.68 10.02
N SER A 17 -10.57 -0.98 8.83
CA SER A 17 -11.77 -0.33 8.26
C SER A 17 -13.07 -0.79 8.91
N GLU A 18 -13.07 -1.89 9.66
CA GLU A 18 -14.29 -2.41 10.29
C GLU A 18 -14.65 -1.61 11.55
N LYS A 19 -15.88 -1.10 11.57
CA LYS A 19 -16.48 -0.51 12.77
C LYS A 19 -16.55 -1.58 13.86
N VAL A 20 -15.95 -1.29 15.01
CA VAL A 20 -15.98 -2.20 16.16
C VAL A 20 -17.42 -2.33 16.66
N LYS A 21 -18.02 -3.50 16.47
CA LYS A 21 -19.35 -3.83 17.02
C LYS A 21 -19.18 -4.69 18.28
N SER A 22 -19.57 -4.14 19.43
CA SER A 22 -19.43 -4.82 20.72
C SER A 22 -20.73 -4.76 21.49
N LYS A 23 -21.43 -5.90 21.57
CA LYS A 23 -22.73 -5.99 22.25
C LYS A 23 -22.67 -5.59 23.72
N PHE A 24 -21.55 -5.86 24.39
CA PHE A 24 -21.37 -5.53 25.82
C PHE A 24 -21.11 -4.04 26.02
N GLY A 25 -20.16 -3.47 25.28
CA GLY A 25 -19.81 -2.05 25.38
C GLY A 25 -20.97 -1.15 24.99
N GLU A 26 -21.67 -1.47 23.89
CA GLU A 26 -22.85 -0.74 23.44
C GLU A 26 -23.96 -0.71 24.51
N LYS A 27 -24.22 -1.84 25.19
CA LYS A 27 -25.24 -1.91 26.25
C LYS A 27 -24.87 -1.02 27.44
N MET A 28 -23.59 -0.98 27.81
CA MET A 28 -23.11 -0.15 28.92
C MET A 28 -23.21 1.34 28.58
N LEU A 29 -22.80 1.74 27.37
CA LEU A 29 -22.89 3.13 26.90
C LEU A 29 -24.34 3.60 26.83
N LYS A 30 -25.25 2.78 26.28
CA LYS A 30 -26.69 3.08 26.23
C LYS A 30 -27.29 3.30 27.62
N LYS A 31 -26.88 2.51 28.63
CA LYS A 31 -27.31 2.71 30.02
C LYS A 31 -26.86 4.05 30.62
N MET A 32 -25.72 4.57 30.18
CA MET A 32 -25.18 5.86 30.61
C MET A 32 -25.72 7.04 29.79
N GLY A 33 -26.73 6.81 28.93
CA GLY A 33 -27.39 7.85 28.15
C GLY A 33 -26.76 8.16 26.80
N TRP A 34 -25.72 7.44 26.39
CA TRP A 34 -25.13 7.56 25.06
C TRP A 34 -26.04 6.94 23.99
N LYS A 35 -26.16 7.60 22.84
CA LYS A 35 -26.92 7.12 21.68
C LYS A 35 -25.99 6.80 20.51
N GLU A 36 -26.40 5.83 19.71
CA GLU A 36 -25.64 5.40 18.53
C GLU A 36 -25.47 6.56 17.56
N GLY A 37 -24.21 6.85 17.19
CA GLY A 37 -23.85 7.97 16.32
C GLY A 37 -23.57 9.30 17.04
N GLU A 38 -23.77 9.39 18.36
CA GLU A 38 -23.39 10.59 19.12
C GLU A 38 -21.92 10.54 19.56
N GLY A 39 -21.25 11.69 19.54
CA GLY A 39 -19.93 11.86 20.14
C GLY A 39 -19.98 11.76 21.66
N LEU A 40 -18.87 11.37 22.28
CA LEU A 40 -18.75 11.30 23.74
C LEU A 40 -18.48 12.69 24.37
N GLY A 41 -18.66 12.81 25.69
CA GLY A 41 -18.38 14.01 26.48
C GLY A 41 -19.60 14.88 26.79
N LYS A 42 -19.42 15.89 27.65
CA LYS A 42 -20.52 16.75 28.16
C LYS A 42 -21.31 17.43 27.03
N ASN A 43 -20.61 17.89 25.99
CA ASN A 43 -21.21 18.58 24.85
C ASN A 43 -21.42 17.65 23.64
N LYS A 44 -21.18 16.34 23.77
CA LYS A 44 -21.24 15.36 22.68
C LYS A 44 -20.34 15.67 21.47
N THR A 45 -19.25 16.41 21.71
CA THR A 45 -18.29 16.84 20.67
C THR A 45 -17.12 15.87 20.49
N GLY A 46 -17.09 14.74 21.19
CA GLY A 46 -16.07 13.72 21.00
C GLY A 46 -16.15 13.08 19.62
N GLU A 47 -15.01 12.64 19.09
CA GLU A 47 -14.92 11.95 17.80
C GLU A 47 -15.76 10.66 17.82
N VAL A 48 -16.59 10.47 16.79
CA VAL A 48 -17.47 9.30 16.64
C VAL A 48 -16.71 8.12 16.05
N GLU A 49 -15.76 8.41 15.16
CA GLU A 49 -14.95 7.39 14.50
C GLU A 49 -13.65 7.13 15.30
N PRO A 50 -13.23 5.86 15.43
CA PRO A 50 -12.01 5.55 16.14
C PRO A 50 -10.78 6.08 15.39
N ILE A 51 -9.79 6.57 16.15
CA ILE A 51 -8.50 6.96 15.59
C ILE A 51 -7.81 5.73 15.02
N GLN A 52 -7.51 5.78 13.73
CA GLN A 52 -6.89 4.68 13.02
C GLN A 52 -5.37 4.66 13.22
N VAL A 53 -4.85 3.56 13.75
CA VAL A 53 -3.41 3.35 13.90
C VAL A 53 -2.89 2.47 12.76
N ARG A 54 -1.84 2.93 12.08
CA ARG A 54 -1.16 2.13 11.05
C ARG A 54 -0.27 1.08 11.70
N LYS A 55 -0.57 -0.21 11.46
CA LYS A 55 0.29 -1.31 11.93
C LYS A 55 1.61 -1.27 11.16
N ARG A 56 2.73 -1.17 11.89
CA ARG A 56 4.08 -1.25 11.31
C ARG A 56 4.43 -2.71 11.01
N LYS A 57 5.18 -2.95 9.93
CA LYS A 57 5.81 -4.25 9.68
C LYS A 57 7.02 -4.40 10.61
N GLU A 58 7.26 -5.62 11.07
CA GLU A 58 8.42 -5.96 11.88
C GLU A 58 9.71 -5.67 11.09
N ASN A 59 10.76 -5.21 11.78
CA ASN A 59 12.08 -4.86 11.21
C ASN A 59 12.12 -3.68 10.22
N LEU A 60 11.06 -2.85 10.14
CA LEU A 60 11.06 -1.64 9.31
C LEU A 60 11.49 -0.41 10.13
N GLY A 61 12.51 0.30 9.65
CA GLY A 61 12.96 1.56 10.26
C GLY A 61 11.88 2.65 10.22
N VAL A 62 11.96 3.64 11.11
CA VAL A 62 11.05 4.80 11.11
C VAL A 62 11.21 5.56 9.80
N GLY A 63 10.11 5.81 9.09
CA GLY A 63 10.12 6.43 7.76
C GLY A 63 10.38 5.46 6.61
N GLY A 64 10.63 4.18 6.88
CA GLY A 64 10.67 3.15 5.85
C GLY A 64 9.27 2.94 5.30
N GLU A 65 9.06 3.21 4.02
CA GLU A 65 7.85 2.81 3.33
C GLU A 65 7.94 1.32 3.02
N ALA A 66 6.86 0.58 3.31
CA ALA A 66 6.73 -0.79 2.84
C ALA A 66 6.45 -0.76 1.34
N THR A 67 7.45 -0.37 0.53
CA THR A 67 7.35 -0.43 -0.92
C THR A 67 6.96 -1.86 -1.27
N THR A 68 5.78 -2.02 -1.86
CA THR A 68 5.16 -3.32 -2.20
C THR A 68 6.00 -4.15 -3.17
N LYS A 69 7.09 -3.58 -3.68
CA LYS A 69 8.06 -4.22 -4.54
C LYS A 69 9.45 -3.83 -4.05
N PRO A 70 10.25 -4.74 -3.48
CA PRO A 70 11.69 -4.49 -3.45
C PRO A 70 12.11 -4.26 -4.90
N LYS A 71 12.73 -3.09 -5.20
CA LYS A 71 13.46 -2.91 -6.46
C LYS A 71 14.74 -3.75 -6.38
N TRP A 72 14.58 -5.07 -6.39
CA TRP A 72 15.70 -6.01 -6.45
C TRP A 72 16.43 -5.89 -7.78
N ASN A 73 15.70 -5.50 -8.83
CA ASN A 73 16.20 -5.45 -10.19
C ASN A 73 16.63 -4.04 -10.60
N HIS A 74 17.37 -3.31 -9.76
CA HIS A 74 18.21 -2.23 -10.30
C HIS A 74 19.48 -2.87 -10.85
N ASN A 75 19.32 -3.67 -11.91
CA ASN A 75 20.43 -4.37 -12.51
C ASN A 75 21.23 -3.32 -13.29
N TRP A 76 22.32 -2.83 -12.70
CA TRP A 76 23.16 -1.78 -13.27
C TRP A 76 23.61 -2.07 -14.73
N TRP A 77 23.70 -3.35 -15.09
CA TRP A 77 24.05 -3.77 -16.45
C TRP A 77 23.01 -3.39 -17.51
N GLU A 78 21.72 -3.28 -17.16
CA GLU A 78 20.62 -3.01 -18.07
C GLU A 78 20.64 -1.54 -18.49
N GLU A 79 20.97 -0.65 -17.58
CA GLU A 79 21.10 0.79 -17.89
C GLU A 79 22.29 1.05 -18.81
N LEU A 80 23.46 0.44 -18.53
CA LEU A 80 24.63 0.56 -19.38
C LEU A 80 24.46 -0.14 -20.74
N PHE A 81 23.83 -1.32 -20.77
CA PHE A 81 23.49 -1.99 -22.02
C PHE A 81 22.55 -1.14 -22.87
N ASN A 82 21.49 -0.59 -22.26
CA ASN A 82 20.55 0.27 -22.97
C ASN A 82 21.20 1.57 -23.46
N ASP A 83 22.10 2.17 -22.68
CA ASP A 83 22.83 3.38 -23.08
C ASP A 83 23.82 3.10 -24.22
N THR A 84 24.57 2.00 -24.14
CA THR A 84 25.48 1.59 -25.22
C THR A 84 24.73 1.28 -26.52
N VAL A 85 23.65 0.50 -26.49
CA VAL A 85 22.85 0.19 -27.70
C VAL A 85 22.27 1.44 -28.36
N LYS A 86 21.80 2.42 -27.59
CA LYS A 86 21.28 3.69 -28.13
C LYS A 86 22.34 4.49 -28.90
N ASN A 87 23.58 4.43 -28.46
CA ASN A 87 24.68 5.20 -29.04
C ASN A 87 25.39 4.47 -30.21
N ILE A 88 25.07 3.19 -30.44
CA ILE A 88 25.60 2.44 -31.59
C ILE A 88 24.89 2.91 -32.87
N LYS A 89 25.67 3.53 -33.77
CA LYS A 89 25.23 3.85 -35.14
C LYS A 89 25.71 2.75 -36.07
N VAL A 90 24.79 1.91 -36.54
CA VAL A 90 25.11 0.89 -37.57
C VAL A 90 24.90 1.52 -38.94
N ASP A 91 25.98 1.68 -39.70
CA ASP A 91 25.87 1.93 -41.13
C ASP A 91 25.74 0.59 -41.85
N ILE A 92 24.56 0.33 -42.43
CA ILE A 92 24.30 -0.90 -43.19
C ILE A 92 24.51 -0.56 -44.66
N PRO A 93 25.62 -1.00 -45.29
CA PRO A 93 25.81 -0.78 -46.71
C PRO A 93 24.76 -1.57 -47.49
N ARG A 94 23.78 -0.87 -48.07
CA ARG A 94 22.84 -1.47 -49.02
C ARG A 94 23.59 -1.83 -50.30
N LYS A 95 24.08 -3.08 -50.38
CA LYS A 95 24.56 -3.66 -51.65
C LYS A 95 23.36 -3.73 -52.61
N ARG A 96 23.23 -2.71 -53.49
CA ARG A 96 22.32 -2.77 -54.64
C ARG A 96 22.89 -3.79 -55.61
N ILE A 97 22.30 -4.98 -55.64
CA ILE A 97 22.55 -5.95 -56.72
C ILE A 97 21.90 -5.35 -57.97
N LYS A 98 22.71 -4.91 -58.94
CA LYS A 98 22.21 -4.58 -60.27
C LYS A 98 22.00 -5.91 -61.01
N VAL A 99 20.76 -6.22 -61.31
CA VAL A 99 20.41 -7.31 -62.24
C VAL A 99 20.43 -6.67 -63.63
N GLU A 100 21.44 -6.98 -64.43
CA GLU A 100 21.43 -6.63 -65.86
C GLU A 100 20.70 -7.72 -66.66
N SER A 101 19.94 -7.24 -67.64
CA SER A 101 19.07 -7.97 -68.57
C SER A 101 19.85 -8.70 -69.65
#